data_AF-A0A428RMP5-F1
#
_entry.id   AF-A0A428RMP5-F1
#
_cell.length_a   1.000
_cell.length_b   1.000
_cell.length_c   1.000
_cell.angle_alpha   90.00
_cell.angle_beta   90.00
_cell.angle_gamma   90.00
#
_symmetry.space_group_name_H-M   'P 1'
#
loop_
_entity.id
_entity.type
_entity.pdbx_description
1 polymer ?
#
loop_
_entity_poly.entity_id
_entity_poly.type
_entity_poly.pdbx_seq_one_letter_code
_entity_poly.pdbx_strand_id
1 'polypeptide(L)'
;MSNDIPERMTAEEQPYCIWHPDIATEDTYRSLASKFPDMRYQVGRACAAAGYHALYQELDLLPEVSIAEEARESETDGGKLIYDEIMSSKCRYAIMDDCERTIELVFFECPAYLNGNTEVRWRLTARQGITRSFTHDLLPCIEEDMHLGLEDQEADERHGTLTDDEAKLLYSPLPRDLPTVKKTLLTQMAAHDGNIERYAQLANSGRTLTQLDQDCVVRGVLHHTMYARWWADQIKNNTIYATSASYVWEIQQAIMARRIMLNDPSVCEDGWPPGVPMPYIIWWPLQPQSDMLYLLAEKVPEMKRQCAAAAIACDYDGVYKTLDPEPSWHLWKVASEFAANPFYREDQERRGREKGVDVKDDTWMEPYYSELMRTRETTILIDPDEKIPDSVEMEEILTNMYGKVEVLSTGRIQARIWEGMGRISPN
;
A
#
# COMPACT_ATOMS: atom_id res chain seq x y z
N MET A 1 10.09 -20.93 23.85
CA MET A 1 10.96 -22.03 23.33
C MET A 1 11.35 -22.98 24.46
N SER A 2 11.24 -24.31 24.30
CA SER A 2 11.51 -25.28 25.39
C SER A 2 12.99 -25.67 25.59
N ASN A 3 13.89 -25.18 24.74
CA ASN A 3 15.30 -25.60 24.66
C ASN A 3 15.53 -27.08 24.26
N ASP A 4 14.49 -27.77 23.77
CA ASP A 4 14.58 -29.14 23.29
C ASP A 4 14.82 -29.19 21.78
N ILE A 5 15.79 -29.99 21.34
CA ILE A 5 16.11 -30.17 19.92
C ILE A 5 15.66 -31.57 19.48
N PRO A 6 14.80 -31.69 18.46
CA PRO A 6 14.36 -32.98 17.94
C PRO A 6 15.52 -33.90 17.55
N GLU A 7 15.32 -35.22 17.64
CA GLU A 7 16.33 -36.20 17.21
C GLU A 7 16.62 -36.14 15.71
N ARG A 8 15.58 -35.88 14.91
CA ARG A 8 15.60 -35.79 13.45
C ARG A 8 14.59 -34.74 12.98
N MET A 9 14.91 -34.07 11.88
CA MET A 9 14.02 -33.18 11.12
C MET A 9 14.37 -33.34 9.65
N THR A 10 13.37 -33.53 8.77
CA THR A 10 13.56 -33.37 7.32
C THR A 10 13.64 -31.89 6.96
N ALA A 11 14.03 -31.55 5.72
CA ALA A 11 14.11 -30.16 5.29
C ALA A 11 12.75 -29.43 5.38
N GLU A 12 11.66 -30.14 5.12
CA GLU A 12 10.29 -29.62 5.20
C GLU A 12 9.80 -29.44 6.64
N GLU A 13 10.42 -30.12 7.60
CA GLU A 13 10.12 -30.00 9.03
C GLU A 13 10.94 -28.91 9.72
N GLN A 14 11.88 -28.26 9.02
CA GLN A 14 12.73 -27.22 9.58
C GLN A 14 11.99 -25.87 9.57
N PRO A 15 11.65 -25.32 10.75
CA PRO A 15 10.99 -24.02 10.84
C PRO A 15 11.89 -22.89 10.32
N TYR A 16 11.26 -21.92 9.65
CA TYR A 16 11.94 -20.71 9.16
C TYR A 16 12.24 -19.73 10.31
N CYS A 17 11.27 -19.49 11.20
CA CYS A 17 11.43 -18.67 12.41
C CYS A 17 11.59 -19.55 13.65
N ILE A 18 12.70 -19.40 14.39
CA ILE A 18 13.05 -20.24 15.56
C ILE A 18 13.38 -19.46 16.84
N TRP A 19 13.12 -18.15 16.84
CA TRP A 19 13.49 -17.24 17.94
C TRP A 19 12.31 -16.46 18.52
N HIS A 20 11.10 -16.76 18.05
CA HIS A 20 9.84 -16.17 18.50
C HIS A 20 8.87 -17.28 18.95
N PRO A 21 8.02 -17.07 19.99
CA PRO A 21 7.90 -15.88 20.83
C PRO A 21 9.08 -15.66 21.80
N ASP A 22 9.71 -16.75 22.24
CA ASP A 22 10.85 -16.69 23.16
C ASP A 22 12.15 -17.14 22.49
N ILE A 23 13.25 -16.54 22.93
CA ILE A 23 14.61 -16.88 22.53
C ILE A 23 15.09 -18.11 23.31
N ALA A 24 15.66 -19.10 22.61
CA ALA A 24 16.32 -20.23 23.24
C ALA A 24 17.73 -19.86 23.73
N THR A 25 18.33 -20.69 24.59
CA THR A 25 19.69 -20.41 25.09
C THR A 25 20.73 -20.50 23.97
N GLU A 26 21.85 -19.77 24.14
CA GLU A 26 22.98 -19.83 23.20
C GLU A 26 23.49 -21.27 22.98
N ASP A 27 23.58 -22.08 24.05
CA ASP A 27 23.98 -23.49 23.96
C ASP A 27 22.99 -24.35 23.16
N THR A 28 21.70 -24.05 23.25
CA THR A 28 20.66 -24.71 22.43
C THR A 28 20.88 -24.38 20.96
N TYR A 29 21.06 -23.10 20.61
CA TYR A 29 21.29 -22.70 19.23
C TYR A 29 22.60 -23.26 18.67
N ARG A 30 23.67 -23.31 19.47
CA ARG A 30 24.94 -23.95 19.13
C ARG A 30 24.78 -25.44 18.84
N SER A 31 24.03 -26.14 19.69
CA SER A 31 23.70 -27.56 19.50
C SER A 31 22.83 -27.79 18.26
N LEU A 32 21.89 -26.88 17.97
CA LEU A 32 21.02 -26.93 16.81
C LEU A 32 21.83 -26.78 15.50
N ALA A 33 22.67 -25.76 15.41
CA ALA A 33 23.55 -25.53 14.27
C ALA A 33 24.54 -26.70 14.03
N SER A 34 25.04 -27.32 15.10
CA SER A 34 25.91 -28.49 14.99
C SER A 34 25.17 -29.74 14.49
N LYS A 35 23.91 -29.92 14.90
CA LYS A 35 23.13 -31.12 14.58
C LYS A 35 22.42 -31.02 13.23
N PHE A 36 22.00 -29.82 12.86
CA PHE A 36 21.32 -29.50 11.60
C PHE A 36 22.06 -28.34 10.90
N PRO A 37 23.17 -28.62 10.19
CA PRO A 37 24.00 -27.58 9.56
C PRO A 37 23.29 -26.73 8.49
N ASP A 38 22.18 -27.22 7.95
CA ASP A 38 21.34 -26.49 6.99
C ASP A 38 20.55 -25.35 7.67
N MET A 39 20.36 -25.41 8.99
CA MET A 39 19.64 -24.39 9.77
C MET A 39 20.51 -23.23 10.26
N ARG A 40 21.77 -23.13 9.80
CA ARG A 40 22.72 -22.16 10.33
C ARG A 40 22.29 -20.70 10.13
N TYR A 41 21.58 -20.38 9.05
CA TYR A 41 21.07 -19.02 8.81
C TYR A 41 19.90 -18.67 9.76
N GLN A 42 18.99 -19.61 10.03
CA GLN A 42 17.95 -19.45 11.05
C GLN A 42 18.57 -19.23 12.43
N VAL A 43 19.61 -19.99 12.76
CA VAL A 43 20.37 -19.80 14.00
C VAL A 43 21.09 -18.45 14.00
N GLY A 44 21.64 -18.01 12.88
CA GLY A 44 22.27 -16.70 12.74
C GLY A 44 21.31 -15.55 13.00
N ARG A 45 20.10 -15.61 12.45
CA ARG A 45 19.05 -14.62 12.71
C ARG A 45 18.56 -14.67 14.17
N ALA A 46 18.45 -15.86 14.75
CA ALA A 46 18.19 -15.99 16.18
C ALA A 46 19.28 -15.33 17.05
N CYS A 47 20.55 -15.46 16.66
CA CYS A 47 21.66 -14.78 17.33
C CYS A 47 21.56 -13.25 17.20
N ALA A 48 21.16 -12.74 16.04
CA ALA A 48 20.90 -11.31 15.83
C ALA A 48 19.78 -10.78 16.74
N ALA A 49 18.66 -11.51 16.84
CA ALA A 49 17.55 -11.17 17.73
C ALA A 49 17.91 -11.25 19.22
N ALA A 50 18.81 -12.17 19.61
CA ALA A 50 19.20 -12.41 20.99
C ALA A 50 20.44 -11.63 21.46
N GLY A 51 21.24 -11.12 20.52
CA GLY A 51 22.55 -10.55 20.81
C GLY A 51 23.64 -11.58 21.10
N TYR A 52 23.53 -12.81 20.60
CA TYR A 52 24.54 -13.86 20.77
C TYR A 52 25.68 -13.71 19.76
N HIS A 53 26.44 -12.62 19.86
CA HIS A 53 27.53 -12.29 18.93
C HIS A 53 28.62 -13.37 18.85
N ALA A 54 29.01 -13.97 19.99
CA ALA A 54 30.02 -15.02 20.01
C ALA A 54 29.59 -16.25 19.18
N LEU A 55 28.36 -16.73 19.38
CA LEU A 55 27.81 -17.82 18.57
C LEU A 55 27.67 -17.41 17.10
N TYR A 56 27.20 -16.20 16.80
CA TYR A 56 27.09 -15.72 15.42
C TYR A 56 28.42 -15.84 14.66
N GLN A 57 29.54 -15.46 15.29
CA GLN A 57 30.86 -15.59 14.70
C GLN A 57 31.28 -17.05 14.44
N GLU A 58 30.85 -17.98 15.29
CA GLU A 58 31.15 -19.41 15.11
C GLU A 58 30.39 -20.05 13.94
N LEU A 59 29.26 -19.47 13.51
CA LEU A 59 28.45 -20.01 12.41
C LEU A 59 29.11 -19.79 11.04
N ASP A 60 30.05 -18.85 10.93
CA ASP A 60 30.78 -18.50 9.70
C ASP A 60 29.82 -18.24 8.52
N LEU A 61 28.82 -17.38 8.75
CA LEU A 61 27.81 -17.04 7.76
C LEU A 61 28.32 -15.96 6.79
N LEU A 62 27.77 -15.95 5.57
CA LEU A 62 27.94 -14.80 4.70
C LEU A 62 27.21 -13.57 5.30
N PRO A 63 27.73 -12.34 5.11
CA PRO A 63 27.09 -11.09 5.55
C PRO A 63 25.69 -10.90 4.98
N GLU A 64 24.67 -11.34 5.71
CA GLU A 64 23.28 -11.45 5.24
C GLU A 64 22.45 -10.23 5.69
N VAL A 65 21.66 -9.65 4.77
CA VAL A 65 20.97 -8.37 5.02
C VAL A 65 19.82 -8.49 6.02
N SER A 66 19.04 -9.57 6.01
CA SER A 66 17.94 -9.78 6.95
C SER A 66 18.43 -9.99 8.38
N ILE A 67 19.56 -10.68 8.57
CA ILE A 67 20.26 -10.79 9.85
C ILE A 67 20.72 -9.42 10.33
N ALA A 68 21.24 -8.57 9.43
CA ALA A 68 21.63 -7.20 9.80
C ALA A 68 20.42 -6.36 10.25
N GLU A 69 19.29 -6.43 9.53
CA GLU A 69 18.07 -5.73 9.93
C GLU A 69 17.57 -6.23 11.28
N GLU A 70 17.49 -7.55 11.51
CA GLU A 70 17.14 -8.12 12.82
C GLU A 70 18.08 -7.64 13.93
N ALA A 71 19.39 -7.63 13.67
CA ALA A 71 20.41 -7.23 14.62
C ALA A 71 20.33 -5.75 15.00
N ARG A 72 19.99 -4.88 14.04
CA ARG A 72 19.73 -3.45 14.28
C ARG A 72 18.51 -3.26 15.18
N GLU A 73 17.44 -4.02 14.93
CA GLU A 73 16.16 -3.86 15.61
C GLU A 73 16.09 -4.60 16.96
N SER A 74 17.09 -5.41 17.32
CA SER A 74 17.09 -6.19 18.57
C SER A 74 17.39 -5.39 19.83
N GLU A 75 17.94 -4.17 19.69
CA GLU A 75 18.33 -3.29 20.81
C GLU A 75 19.30 -3.93 21.82
N THR A 76 20.03 -4.98 21.42
CA THR A 76 21.04 -5.65 22.24
C THR A 76 22.45 -5.19 21.90
N ASP A 77 23.36 -5.18 22.89
CA ASP A 77 24.78 -4.86 22.65
C ASP A 77 25.42 -5.83 21.64
N GLY A 78 25.09 -7.12 21.74
CA GLY A 78 25.57 -8.13 20.80
C GLY A 78 24.96 -8.00 19.40
N GLY A 79 23.67 -7.62 19.30
CA GLY A 79 23.02 -7.32 18.02
C GLY A 79 23.71 -6.16 17.31
N LYS A 80 24.05 -5.10 18.05
CA LYS A 80 24.84 -3.98 17.49
C LYS A 80 26.18 -4.45 16.92
N LEU A 81 26.90 -5.34 17.61
CA LEU A 81 28.16 -5.90 17.10
C LEU A 81 27.95 -6.72 15.81
N ILE A 82 26.90 -7.54 15.76
CA ILE A 82 26.54 -8.32 14.56
C ILE A 82 26.21 -7.37 13.39
N TYR A 83 25.39 -6.34 13.64
CA TYR A 83 25.06 -5.32 12.64
C TYR A 83 26.31 -4.62 12.11
N ASP A 84 27.16 -4.09 12.98
CA ASP A 84 28.38 -3.38 12.60
C ASP A 84 29.33 -4.31 11.80
N GLU A 85 29.44 -5.58 12.19
CA GLU A 85 30.24 -6.60 11.49
C GLU A 85 29.72 -6.83 10.06
N ILE A 86 28.42 -7.08 9.88
CA ILE A 86 27.80 -7.28 8.56
C ILE A 86 27.91 -6.00 7.71
N MET A 87 27.61 -4.83 8.28
CA MET A 87 27.63 -3.55 7.57
C MET A 87 29.04 -3.08 7.18
N SER A 88 30.08 -3.54 7.89
CA SER A 88 31.48 -3.29 7.53
C SER A 88 31.98 -4.13 6.36
N SER A 89 31.21 -5.15 5.96
CA SER A 89 31.58 -6.06 4.87
C SER A 89 31.48 -5.38 3.51
N LYS A 90 32.45 -5.68 2.63
CA LYS A 90 32.51 -5.10 1.27
C LYS A 90 31.31 -5.48 0.39
N CYS A 91 30.79 -6.69 0.60
CA CYS A 91 29.62 -7.23 -0.07
C CYS A 91 28.69 -7.84 0.98
N ARG A 92 27.39 -7.67 0.77
CA ARG A 92 26.31 -8.27 1.55
C ARG A 92 25.37 -9.03 0.61
N TYR A 93 24.63 -9.97 1.16
CA TYR A 93 23.89 -10.97 0.39
C TYR A 93 22.43 -11.04 0.83
N ALA A 94 21.51 -11.22 -0.12
CA ALA A 94 20.12 -11.53 0.15
C ALA A 94 19.93 -13.05 0.06
N ILE A 95 20.07 -13.73 1.20
CA ILE A 95 20.01 -15.20 1.29
C ILE A 95 18.68 -15.62 1.89
N MET A 96 18.16 -14.85 2.84
CA MET A 96 16.86 -15.10 3.46
C MET A 96 15.78 -14.27 2.78
N ASP A 97 14.64 -14.91 2.44
CA ASP A 97 13.45 -14.25 1.91
C ASP A 97 12.25 -14.55 2.82
N ASP A 98 11.74 -13.53 3.51
CA ASP A 98 10.64 -13.64 4.46
C ASP A 98 9.27 -13.82 3.80
N CYS A 99 9.11 -13.38 2.53
CA CYS A 99 7.86 -13.55 1.80
C CYS A 99 7.70 -15.01 1.34
N GLU A 100 8.78 -15.60 0.83
CA GLU A 100 8.77 -16.99 0.38
C GLU A 100 9.15 -17.99 1.48
N ARG A 101 9.68 -17.50 2.61
CA ARG A 101 10.25 -18.30 3.72
C ARG A 101 11.35 -19.24 3.24
N THR A 102 12.23 -18.73 2.38
CA THR A 102 13.30 -19.51 1.75
C THR A 102 14.70 -19.05 2.16
N ILE A 103 15.65 -19.96 2.08
CA ILE A 103 17.08 -19.71 2.29
C ILE A 103 17.83 -20.20 1.05
N GLU A 104 18.30 -19.26 0.22
CA GLU A 104 18.95 -19.56 -1.07
C GLU A 104 20.48 -19.51 -0.94
N LEU A 105 21.13 -20.67 -1.10
CA LEU A 105 22.58 -20.83 -0.89
C LEU A 105 23.38 -20.94 -2.20
N VAL A 106 22.72 -20.93 -3.35
CA VAL A 106 23.33 -21.10 -4.68
C VAL A 106 23.16 -19.84 -5.53
N PHE A 107 21.95 -19.32 -5.63
CA PHE A 107 21.59 -18.20 -6.51
C PHE A 107 21.06 -16.98 -5.74
N PHE A 108 21.86 -16.48 -4.81
CA PHE A 108 21.54 -15.29 -4.01
C PHE A 108 21.99 -13.99 -4.69
N GLU A 109 21.33 -12.88 -4.34
CA GLU A 109 21.67 -11.54 -4.85
C GLU A 109 22.91 -10.97 -4.15
N CYS A 110 23.82 -10.36 -4.91
CA CYS A 110 24.97 -9.61 -4.42
C CYS A 110 25.43 -8.54 -5.43
N PRO A 111 25.68 -7.28 -5.01
CA PRO A 111 25.54 -6.78 -3.65
C PRO A 111 24.07 -6.54 -3.27
N ALA A 112 23.67 -7.00 -2.09
CA ALA A 112 22.40 -6.68 -1.48
C ALA A 112 22.51 -5.47 -0.52
N TYR A 113 21.38 -4.83 -0.25
CA TYR A 113 21.27 -3.66 0.61
C TYR A 113 20.09 -3.82 1.58
N LEU A 114 20.13 -3.10 2.71
CA LEU A 114 19.01 -3.07 3.65
C LEU A 114 17.80 -2.42 2.97
N ASN A 115 16.64 -3.07 3.03
CA ASN A 115 15.44 -2.67 2.27
C ASN A 115 14.17 -2.57 3.13
N GLY A 116 14.25 -2.90 4.42
CA GLY A 116 13.17 -2.87 5.39
C GLY A 116 12.09 -3.96 5.21
N ASN A 117 12.35 -4.98 4.39
CA ASN A 117 11.42 -6.09 4.16
C ASN A 117 11.43 -7.13 5.28
N THR A 118 12.48 -7.16 6.10
CA THR A 118 12.65 -8.17 7.14
C THR A 118 11.53 -8.10 8.18
N GLU A 119 10.92 -9.24 8.48
CA GLU A 119 10.00 -9.46 9.59
C GLU A 119 10.79 -9.60 10.90
N VAL A 120 11.32 -8.48 11.37
CA VAL A 120 12.08 -8.40 12.62
C VAL A 120 11.20 -8.72 13.83
N ARG A 121 11.81 -9.17 14.92
CA ARG A 121 11.11 -9.69 16.11
C ARG A 121 9.93 -8.83 16.59
N TRP A 122 10.07 -7.51 16.62
CA TRP A 122 8.99 -6.65 17.11
C TRP A 122 7.74 -6.68 16.20
N ARG A 123 7.88 -6.94 14.89
CA ARG A 123 6.74 -7.09 13.97
C ARG A 123 5.91 -8.33 14.26
N LEU A 124 6.55 -9.36 14.81
CA LEU A 124 5.91 -10.61 15.20
C LEU A 124 5.05 -10.50 16.47
N THR A 125 5.18 -9.40 17.22
CA THR A 125 4.44 -9.23 18.49
C THR A 125 2.97 -8.89 18.29
N ALA A 126 2.60 -8.34 17.13
CA ALA A 126 1.22 -8.06 16.81
C ALA A 126 0.46 -9.37 16.54
N ARG A 127 -0.75 -9.51 17.08
CA ARG A 127 -1.59 -10.70 16.92
C ARG A 127 -2.99 -10.34 16.43
N GLN A 128 -3.52 -11.18 15.55
CA GLN A 128 -4.90 -11.14 15.09
C GLN A 128 -5.73 -12.14 15.90
N GLY A 129 -6.76 -11.65 16.59
CA GLY A 129 -7.70 -12.45 17.35
C GLY A 129 -8.47 -13.44 16.48
N ILE A 130 -8.49 -14.72 16.87
CA ILE A 130 -9.19 -15.83 16.18
C ILE A 130 -10.71 -15.58 16.06
N THR A 131 -11.27 -14.67 16.87
CA THR A 131 -12.70 -14.30 16.82
C THR A 131 -13.05 -13.38 15.65
N ARG A 132 -12.06 -12.84 14.91
CA ARG A 132 -12.33 -12.03 13.72
C ARG A 132 -12.96 -12.88 12.63
N SER A 133 -14.06 -12.39 12.05
CA SER A 133 -14.80 -13.06 10.97
C SER A 133 -13.99 -13.23 9.68
N PHE A 134 -12.87 -12.51 9.54
CA PHE A 134 -11.95 -12.58 8.41
C PHE A 134 -10.50 -12.53 8.91
N THR A 135 -9.71 -13.55 8.60
CA THR A 135 -8.24 -13.52 8.74
C THR A 135 -7.67 -12.74 7.56
N HIS A 136 -6.91 -11.67 7.81
CA HIS A 136 -6.24 -10.97 6.72
C HIS A 136 -5.00 -11.81 6.36
N ASP A 137 -4.80 -12.11 5.08
CA ASP A 137 -3.58 -12.76 4.62
C ASP A 137 -2.44 -11.73 4.59
N LEU A 138 -1.88 -11.48 5.77
CA LEU A 138 -0.78 -10.54 5.98
C LEU A 138 0.54 -11.25 5.68
N LEU A 139 0.78 -11.58 4.42
CA LEU A 139 2.12 -11.96 3.97
C LEU A 139 3.02 -10.72 3.93
N PRO A 140 4.29 -10.81 4.34
CA PRO A 140 4.95 -12.02 4.84
C PRO A 140 4.53 -12.37 6.27
N CYS A 141 4.21 -13.65 6.51
CA CYS A 141 4.19 -14.21 7.85
C CYS A 141 5.26 -15.29 7.93
N ILE A 142 6.29 -15.04 8.74
CA ILE A 142 7.39 -15.96 8.95
C ILE A 142 7.15 -16.94 10.10
N GLU A 143 6.07 -16.74 10.85
CA GLU A 143 5.59 -17.64 11.90
C GLU A 143 4.67 -18.73 11.32
N GLU A 144 4.62 -19.88 11.97
CA GLU A 144 3.73 -20.99 11.54
C GLU A 144 2.26 -20.72 11.87
N ASP A 145 1.97 -19.84 12.84
CA ASP A 145 0.64 -19.54 13.34
C ASP A 145 -0.07 -18.38 12.60
N MET A 146 0.57 -17.78 11.59
CA MET A 146 -0.01 -16.71 10.77
C MET A 146 -0.38 -15.45 11.57
N HIS A 147 0.39 -15.11 12.61
CA HIS A 147 0.08 -14.01 13.56
C HIS A 147 -1.23 -14.20 14.34
N LEU A 148 -1.77 -15.42 14.43
CA LEU A 148 -3.04 -15.65 15.13
C LEU A 148 -2.86 -15.67 16.65
N GLY A 149 -3.74 -14.97 17.36
CA GLY A 149 -3.83 -14.93 18.82
C GLY A 149 -5.24 -15.19 19.33
N LEU A 150 -5.39 -15.41 20.63
CA LEU A 150 -6.72 -15.51 21.25
C LEU A 150 -7.47 -14.17 21.20
N GLU A 151 -6.73 -13.07 21.31
CA GLU A 151 -7.20 -11.68 21.28
C GLU A 151 -6.33 -10.88 20.31
N ASP A 152 -6.83 -9.71 19.89
CA ASP A 152 -6.04 -8.76 19.13
C ASP A 152 -4.94 -8.19 20.04
N GLN A 153 -3.71 -8.15 19.52
CA GLN A 153 -2.57 -7.52 20.19
C GLN A 153 -1.87 -6.59 19.21
N GLU A 154 -1.66 -5.35 19.60
CA GLU A 154 -0.87 -4.41 18.80
C GLU A 154 0.60 -4.45 19.21
N ALA A 155 1.48 -4.11 18.26
CA ALA A 155 2.88 -3.87 18.57
C ALA A 155 3.01 -2.60 19.44
N ASP A 156 4.16 -2.44 20.11
CA ASP A 156 4.45 -1.24 20.91
C ASP A 156 4.27 0.04 20.07
N GLU A 157 3.57 1.03 20.62
CA GLU A 157 3.29 2.34 19.99
C GLU A 157 4.54 3.01 19.41
N ARG A 158 5.71 2.79 20.03
CA ARG A 158 7.00 3.31 19.53
C ARG A 158 7.34 2.81 18.13
N HIS A 159 6.82 1.65 17.73
CA HIS A 159 7.02 1.08 16.40
C HIS A 159 6.00 1.59 15.38
N GLY A 160 4.87 2.13 15.83
CA GLY A 160 3.83 2.74 14.97
C GLY A 160 4.09 4.19 14.58
N THR A 161 5.17 4.83 15.06
CA THR A 161 5.53 6.21 14.72
C THR A 161 6.94 6.34 14.19
N LEU A 162 7.13 7.26 13.25
CA LEU A 162 8.43 7.63 12.69
C LEU A 162 9.17 8.61 13.60
N THR A 163 10.48 8.44 13.68
CA THR A 163 11.42 9.43 14.18
C THR A 163 11.63 10.56 13.17
N ASP A 164 12.21 11.69 13.59
CA ASP A 164 12.51 12.81 12.69
C ASP A 164 13.45 12.41 11.54
N ASP A 165 14.40 11.50 11.79
CA ASP A 165 15.33 11.02 10.76
C ASP A 165 14.66 10.07 9.77
N GLU A 166 13.70 9.25 10.22
CA GLU A 166 12.87 8.44 9.33
C GLU A 166 11.91 9.31 8.52
N ALA A 167 11.29 10.32 9.14
CA ALA A 167 10.42 11.27 8.48
C ALA A 167 11.12 12.07 7.37
N LYS A 168 12.42 12.40 7.54
CA LYS A 168 13.24 13.04 6.48
C LYS A 168 13.27 12.22 5.20
N LEU A 169 13.12 10.88 5.28
CA LEU A 169 13.11 10.02 4.10
C LEU A 169 11.90 10.29 3.21
N LEU A 170 10.80 10.88 3.71
CA LEU A 170 9.61 11.21 2.91
C LEU A 170 9.92 12.19 1.77
N TYR A 171 10.85 13.13 1.99
CA TYR A 171 11.18 14.18 1.02
C TYR A 171 12.64 14.18 0.57
N SER A 172 13.50 13.36 1.20
CA SER A 172 14.89 13.18 0.77
C SER A 172 15.03 11.98 -0.18
N PRO A 173 16.05 11.94 -1.06
CA PRO A 173 16.37 10.74 -1.82
C PRO A 173 16.54 9.52 -0.92
N LEU A 174 16.00 8.36 -1.32
CA LEU A 174 16.16 7.14 -0.56
C LEU A 174 17.61 6.65 -0.65
N PRO A 175 18.26 6.31 0.48
CA PRO A 175 19.55 5.64 0.46
C PRO A 175 19.40 4.22 -0.10
N ARG A 176 20.53 3.62 -0.53
CA ARG A 176 20.55 2.21 -0.92
C ARG A 176 20.27 1.30 0.27
N ASP A 177 20.94 1.58 1.39
CA ASP A 177 20.68 0.95 2.68
C ASP A 177 19.63 1.76 3.43
N LEU A 178 18.41 1.22 3.49
CA LEU A 178 17.34 1.83 4.23
C LEU A 178 17.66 1.78 5.74
N PRO A 179 17.69 2.92 6.44
CA PRO A 179 18.16 2.98 7.82
C PRO A 179 17.09 2.51 8.83
N THR A 180 15.92 2.08 8.34
CA THR A 180 14.79 1.65 9.15
C THR A 180 14.08 0.49 8.47
N VAL A 181 13.37 -0.31 9.26
CA VAL A 181 12.35 -1.22 8.71
C VAL A 181 10.99 -0.51 8.58
N LYS A 182 10.71 0.55 9.36
CA LYS A 182 9.44 1.32 9.34
C LYS A 182 9.28 2.08 8.02
N LYS A 183 8.64 1.45 7.04
CA LYS A 183 8.56 1.94 5.67
C LYS A 183 7.16 1.91 5.09
N THR A 184 6.15 1.58 5.89
CA THR A 184 4.77 1.50 5.43
C THR A 184 4.33 2.87 4.94
N LEU A 185 4.53 3.93 5.73
CA LEU A 185 4.22 5.29 5.29
C LEU A 185 5.06 5.70 4.08
N LEU A 186 6.36 5.38 4.05
CA LEU A 186 7.23 5.74 2.93
C LEU A 186 6.71 5.14 1.62
N THR A 187 6.23 3.89 1.67
CA THR A 187 5.68 3.15 0.53
C THR A 187 4.36 3.75 0.10
N GLN A 188 3.45 3.99 1.04
CA GLN A 188 2.14 4.59 0.80
C GLN A 188 2.25 5.99 0.20
N MET A 189 3.12 6.85 0.73
CA MET A 189 3.34 8.19 0.19
C MET A 189 3.96 8.17 -1.21
N ALA A 190 4.89 7.23 -1.48
CA ALA A 190 5.44 7.06 -2.81
C ALA A 190 4.38 6.60 -3.83
N ALA A 191 3.48 5.69 -3.42
CA ALA A 191 2.34 5.25 -4.24
C ALA A 191 1.35 6.39 -4.48
N HIS A 192 0.97 7.08 -3.39
CA HIS A 192 0.05 8.21 -3.40
C HIS A 192 0.53 9.26 -4.40
N ASP A 193 1.78 9.70 -4.34
CA ASP A 193 2.34 10.74 -5.22
C ASP A 193 2.81 10.22 -6.60
N GLY A 194 2.53 8.94 -6.91
CA GLY A 194 2.87 8.32 -8.18
C GLY A 194 4.38 8.33 -8.49
N ASN A 195 5.23 8.27 -7.46
CA ASN A 195 6.67 8.26 -7.62
C ASN A 195 7.17 6.83 -7.91
N ILE A 196 7.41 6.54 -9.19
CA ILE A 196 7.76 5.20 -9.68
C ILE A 196 9.02 4.67 -9.00
N GLU A 197 10.10 5.45 -8.98
CA GLU A 197 11.41 4.99 -8.48
C GLU A 197 11.36 4.69 -6.99
N ARG A 198 10.74 5.56 -6.20
CA ARG A 198 10.60 5.35 -4.75
C ARG A 198 9.67 4.19 -4.44
N TYR A 199 8.51 4.14 -5.11
CA TYR A 199 7.55 3.06 -4.88
C TYR A 199 8.16 1.71 -5.26
N ALA A 200 8.79 1.63 -6.43
CA ALA A 200 9.45 0.42 -6.90
C ALA A 200 10.52 -0.04 -5.91
N GLN A 201 11.37 0.86 -5.39
CA GLN A 201 12.39 0.51 -4.40
C GLN A 201 11.79 0.00 -3.08
N LEU A 202 10.77 0.69 -2.56
CA LEU A 202 10.20 0.39 -1.24
C LEU A 202 9.27 -0.83 -1.25
N ALA A 203 8.49 -1.01 -2.30
CA ALA A 203 7.50 -2.07 -2.44
C ALA A 203 8.05 -3.34 -3.12
N ASN A 204 9.34 -3.39 -3.50
CA ASN A 204 9.95 -4.57 -4.13
C ASN A 204 10.05 -5.74 -3.14
N SER A 205 8.93 -6.44 -2.95
CA SER A 205 8.77 -7.58 -2.06
C SER A 205 7.51 -8.36 -2.43
N GLY A 206 7.44 -9.63 -2.04
CA GLY A 206 6.22 -10.45 -2.18
C GLY A 206 5.13 -10.11 -1.18
N ARG A 207 5.26 -9.01 -0.41
CA ARG A 207 4.30 -8.57 0.60
C ARG A 207 2.95 -8.25 -0.05
N THR A 208 1.87 -8.72 0.55
CA THR A 208 0.52 -8.39 0.12
C THR A 208 0.20 -6.93 0.47
N LEU A 209 -0.34 -6.18 -0.48
CA LEU A 209 -0.76 -4.80 -0.25
C LEU A 209 -2.02 -4.77 0.64
N THR A 210 -1.96 -4.00 1.72
CA THR A 210 -3.15 -3.70 2.53
C THR A 210 -4.15 -2.88 1.72
N GLN A 211 -5.40 -2.76 2.20
CA GLN A 211 -6.39 -1.90 1.54
C GLN A 211 -5.91 -0.44 1.43
N LEU A 212 -5.24 0.06 2.47
CA LEU A 212 -4.67 1.41 2.48
C LEU A 212 -3.56 1.58 1.43
N ASP A 213 -2.68 0.58 1.27
CA ASP A 213 -1.65 0.62 0.24
C ASP A 213 -2.27 0.65 -1.16
N GLN A 214 -3.33 -0.12 -1.38
CA GLN A 214 -4.06 -0.15 -2.66
C GLN A 214 -4.78 1.17 -2.93
N ASP A 215 -5.42 1.78 -1.92
CA ASP A 215 -6.05 3.09 -2.05
C ASP A 215 -5.02 4.17 -2.44
N CYS A 216 -3.81 4.14 -1.85
CA CYS A 216 -2.70 5.01 -2.26
C CYS A 216 -2.27 4.77 -3.71
N VAL A 217 -2.16 3.51 -4.15
CA VAL A 217 -1.84 3.16 -5.54
C VAL A 217 -2.90 3.67 -6.51
N VAL A 218 -4.18 3.43 -6.22
CA VAL A 218 -5.33 3.87 -7.03
C VAL A 218 -5.32 5.39 -7.16
N ARG A 219 -5.11 6.12 -6.05
CA ARG A 219 -4.93 7.57 -6.06
C ARG A 219 -3.77 7.97 -6.97
N GLY A 220 -2.59 7.37 -6.80
CA GLY A 220 -1.42 7.67 -7.62
C GLY A 220 -1.68 7.46 -9.12
N VAL A 221 -2.33 6.36 -9.49
CA VAL A 221 -2.71 6.03 -10.88
C VAL A 221 -3.65 7.08 -11.46
N LEU A 222 -4.68 7.48 -10.70
CA LEU A 222 -5.64 8.49 -11.14
C LEU A 222 -5.01 9.86 -11.32
N HIS A 223 -4.00 10.21 -10.52
CA HIS A 223 -3.37 11.54 -10.56
C HIS A 223 -2.15 11.63 -11.50
N HIS A 224 -1.40 10.55 -11.70
CA HIS A 224 -0.10 10.58 -12.39
C HIS A 224 -0.02 9.62 -13.59
N THR A 225 0.02 10.19 -14.81
CA THR A 225 -0.01 9.41 -16.07
C THR A 225 1.14 8.42 -16.22
N MET A 226 2.37 8.80 -15.86
CA MET A 226 3.52 7.90 -15.98
C MET A 226 3.41 6.71 -15.04
N TYR A 227 2.94 6.95 -13.81
CA TYR A 227 2.68 5.90 -12.83
C TYR A 227 1.56 4.95 -13.28
N ALA A 228 0.47 5.50 -13.84
CA ALA A 228 -0.61 4.69 -14.45
C ALA A 228 -0.08 3.79 -15.58
N ARG A 229 0.77 4.32 -16.47
CA ARG A 229 1.38 3.52 -17.53
C ARG A 229 2.33 2.45 -16.99
N TRP A 230 3.08 2.76 -15.94
CA TRP A 230 3.98 1.82 -15.27
C TRP A 230 3.19 0.66 -14.62
N TRP A 231 2.11 0.95 -13.90
CA TRP A 231 1.21 -0.07 -13.33
C TRP A 231 0.52 -0.92 -14.39
N ALA A 232 0.09 -0.32 -15.50
CA ALA A 232 -0.42 -1.09 -16.63
C ALA A 232 0.61 -2.11 -17.16
N ASP A 233 1.90 -1.77 -17.10
CA ASP A 233 3.00 -2.68 -17.46
C ASP A 233 3.19 -3.78 -16.42
N GLN A 234 3.14 -3.44 -15.12
CA GLN A 234 3.26 -4.41 -14.03
C GLN A 234 2.16 -5.48 -14.12
N ILE A 235 0.92 -5.04 -14.36
CA ILE A 235 -0.25 -5.91 -14.51
C ILE A 235 -0.11 -6.78 -15.77
N LYS A 236 0.27 -6.17 -16.91
CA LYS A 236 0.44 -6.90 -18.17
C LYS A 236 1.49 -8.00 -18.08
N ASN A 237 2.59 -7.74 -17.38
CA ASN A 237 3.71 -8.66 -17.26
C ASN A 237 3.61 -9.58 -16.03
N ASN A 238 2.52 -9.47 -15.24
CA ASN A 238 2.30 -10.24 -14.01
C ASN A 238 3.51 -10.20 -13.06
N THR A 239 4.08 -9.01 -12.86
CA THR A 239 5.24 -8.80 -11.98
C THR A 239 4.85 -8.93 -10.51
N ILE A 240 5.85 -8.94 -9.61
CA ILE A 240 5.63 -8.98 -8.16
C ILE A 240 4.64 -7.92 -7.64
N TYR A 241 4.68 -6.69 -8.17
CA TYR A 241 3.74 -5.63 -7.79
C TYR A 241 2.28 -5.97 -8.11
N ALA A 242 2.03 -6.65 -9.23
CA ALA A 242 0.69 -7.03 -9.64
C ALA A 242 0.17 -8.23 -8.84
N THR A 243 1.04 -9.18 -8.51
CA THR A 243 0.69 -10.34 -7.68
C THR A 243 0.48 -9.98 -6.22
N SER A 244 1.14 -8.93 -5.72
CA SER A 244 0.96 -8.39 -4.38
C SER A 244 -0.37 -7.64 -4.18
N ALA A 245 -1.05 -7.23 -5.26
CA ALA A 245 -2.31 -6.49 -5.18
C ALA A 245 -3.52 -7.42 -5.14
N SER A 246 -4.14 -7.57 -3.96
CA SER A 246 -5.30 -8.45 -3.75
C SER A 246 -6.49 -8.12 -4.67
N TYR A 247 -6.69 -6.83 -4.98
CA TYR A 247 -7.75 -6.35 -5.85
C TYR A 247 -7.19 -5.61 -7.07
N VAL A 248 -6.35 -6.30 -7.87
CA VAL A 248 -5.76 -5.75 -9.10
C VAL A 248 -6.77 -5.10 -10.05
N TRP A 249 -8.04 -5.54 -10.01
CA TRP A 249 -9.13 -5.00 -10.82
C TRP A 249 -9.46 -3.53 -10.47
N GLU A 250 -9.25 -3.08 -9.23
CA GLU A 250 -9.41 -1.66 -8.84
C GLU A 250 -8.35 -0.79 -9.53
N ILE A 251 -7.11 -1.26 -9.56
CA ILE A 251 -6.00 -0.59 -10.25
C ILE A 251 -6.27 -0.56 -11.77
N GLN A 252 -6.76 -1.65 -12.35
CA GLN A 252 -7.17 -1.69 -13.77
C GLN A 252 -8.27 -0.67 -14.06
N GLN A 253 -9.30 -0.61 -13.22
CA GLN A 253 -10.40 0.36 -13.35
C GLN A 253 -9.88 1.81 -13.29
N ALA A 254 -8.97 2.11 -12.36
CA ALA A 254 -8.31 3.41 -12.23
C ALA A 254 -7.47 3.77 -13.47
N ILE A 255 -6.72 2.81 -14.02
CA ILE A 255 -5.96 3.00 -15.28
C ILE A 255 -6.92 3.36 -16.41
N MET A 256 -8.05 2.66 -16.54
CA MET A 256 -9.04 2.94 -17.59
C MET A 256 -9.66 4.33 -17.41
N ALA A 257 -10.01 4.71 -16.18
CA ALA A 257 -10.50 6.04 -15.86
C ALA A 257 -9.49 7.12 -16.30
N ARG A 258 -8.21 6.95 -15.93
CA ARG A 258 -7.14 7.88 -16.30
C ARG A 258 -6.98 8.00 -17.81
N ARG A 259 -7.05 6.89 -18.56
CA ARG A 259 -6.95 6.92 -20.03
C ARG A 259 -8.13 7.65 -20.68
N ILE A 260 -9.35 7.48 -20.17
CA ILE A 260 -10.52 8.25 -20.62
C ILE A 260 -10.30 9.75 -20.39
N MET A 261 -9.85 10.13 -19.19
CA MET A 261 -9.57 11.55 -18.86
C MET A 261 -8.47 12.16 -19.74
N LEU A 262 -7.56 11.34 -20.28
CA LEU A 262 -6.52 11.75 -21.23
C LEU A 262 -7.00 11.78 -22.69
N ASN A 263 -8.27 11.46 -22.95
CA ASN A 263 -8.86 11.38 -24.29
C ASN A 263 -8.18 10.32 -25.18
N ASP A 264 -7.83 9.17 -24.61
CA ASP A 264 -7.29 8.03 -25.37
C ASP A 264 -8.45 7.22 -25.98
N PRO A 265 -8.72 7.30 -27.30
CA PRO A 265 -9.84 6.60 -27.92
C PRO A 265 -9.64 5.07 -27.98
N SER A 266 -8.39 4.60 -27.86
CA SER A 266 -8.09 3.17 -27.94
C SER A 266 -8.64 2.36 -26.76
N VAL A 267 -9.16 3.03 -25.72
CA VAL A 267 -9.88 2.38 -24.61
C VAL A 267 -11.21 1.76 -25.03
N CYS A 268 -11.84 2.28 -26.09
CA CYS A 268 -13.18 1.89 -26.50
C CYS A 268 -13.36 1.71 -28.01
N GLU A 269 -12.29 1.83 -28.81
CA GLU A 269 -12.34 1.70 -30.27
C GLU A 269 -13.03 0.40 -30.71
N ASP A 270 -12.69 -0.71 -30.05
CA ASP A 270 -13.24 -2.06 -30.27
C ASP A 270 -14.32 -2.45 -29.24
N GLY A 271 -14.91 -1.47 -28.54
CA GLY A 271 -15.80 -1.69 -27.39
C GLY A 271 -15.02 -1.82 -26.07
N TRP A 272 -15.73 -2.15 -24.98
CA TRP A 272 -15.11 -2.24 -23.66
C TRP A 272 -14.33 -3.56 -23.47
N PRO A 273 -13.10 -3.53 -22.93
CA PRO A 273 -12.32 -4.74 -22.72
C PRO A 273 -13.03 -5.76 -21.79
N PRO A 274 -13.09 -7.05 -22.16
CA PRO A 274 -13.74 -8.07 -21.35
C PRO A 274 -13.00 -8.28 -20.03
N GLY A 275 -13.74 -8.38 -18.93
CA GLY A 275 -13.19 -8.64 -17.59
C GLY A 275 -12.59 -7.41 -16.89
N VAL A 276 -12.54 -6.25 -17.54
CA VAL A 276 -12.11 -4.99 -16.91
C VAL A 276 -13.33 -4.24 -16.38
N PRO A 277 -13.37 -3.83 -15.10
CA PRO A 277 -14.48 -3.05 -14.57
C PRO A 277 -14.59 -1.66 -15.23
N MET A 278 -15.81 -1.21 -15.52
CA MET A 278 -16.06 0.14 -16.03
C MET A 278 -15.91 1.17 -14.91
N PRO A 279 -15.04 2.19 -15.04
CA PRO A 279 -14.93 3.23 -14.05
C PRO A 279 -16.16 4.13 -14.05
N TYR A 280 -16.64 4.51 -12.86
CA TYR A 280 -17.73 5.47 -12.75
C TYR A 280 -17.22 6.91 -12.83
N ILE A 281 -16.19 7.23 -12.05
CA ILE A 281 -15.57 8.57 -12.00
C ILE A 281 -14.55 8.69 -13.14
N ILE A 282 -14.95 9.36 -14.22
CA ILE A 282 -14.12 9.54 -15.43
C ILE A 282 -13.78 11.01 -15.73
N TRP A 283 -13.98 11.90 -14.75
CA TRP A 283 -13.81 13.36 -14.88
C TRP A 283 -12.94 14.00 -13.79
N TRP A 284 -12.31 13.18 -12.93
CA TRP A 284 -11.45 13.65 -11.84
C TRP A 284 -10.20 12.78 -11.73
N PRO A 285 -8.98 13.35 -11.61
CA PRO A 285 -8.69 14.78 -11.42
C PRO A 285 -8.60 15.59 -12.72
N LEU A 286 -8.72 14.93 -13.88
CA LEU A 286 -8.67 15.57 -15.19
C LEU A 286 -10.02 15.45 -15.89
N GLN A 287 -10.36 16.47 -16.69
CA GLN A 287 -11.60 16.52 -17.44
C GLN A 287 -11.37 15.99 -18.87
N PRO A 288 -12.07 14.92 -19.30
CA PRO A 288 -12.06 14.52 -20.69
C PRO A 288 -12.73 15.60 -21.56
N GLN A 289 -12.39 15.67 -22.83
CA GLN A 289 -13.04 16.52 -23.82
C GLN A 289 -14.42 15.95 -24.17
N SER A 290 -15.33 16.82 -24.62
CA SER A 290 -16.68 16.43 -25.06
C SER A 290 -16.67 15.32 -26.11
N ASP A 291 -15.72 15.37 -27.05
CA ASP A 291 -15.63 14.41 -28.16
C ASP A 291 -15.32 13.00 -27.67
N MET A 292 -14.50 12.89 -26.62
CA MET A 292 -14.21 11.60 -25.99
C MET A 292 -15.46 11.02 -25.33
N LEU A 293 -16.29 11.85 -24.68
CA LEU A 293 -17.54 11.39 -24.06
C LEU A 293 -18.57 10.95 -25.11
N TYR A 294 -18.65 11.65 -26.25
CA TYR A 294 -19.47 11.20 -27.37
C TYR A 294 -19.02 9.85 -27.91
N LEU A 295 -17.72 9.70 -28.19
CA LEU A 295 -17.14 8.46 -28.67
C LEU A 295 -17.39 7.31 -27.69
N LEU A 296 -17.14 7.54 -26.40
CA LEU A 296 -17.32 6.53 -25.36
C LEU A 296 -18.79 6.08 -25.26
N ALA A 297 -19.74 7.01 -25.28
CA ALA A 297 -21.17 6.69 -25.21
C ALA A 297 -21.70 5.98 -26.49
N GLU A 298 -21.08 6.24 -27.64
CA GLU A 298 -21.39 5.55 -28.90
C GLU A 298 -20.85 4.12 -28.89
N LYS A 299 -19.57 3.95 -28.52
CA LYS A 299 -18.88 2.66 -28.56
C LYS A 299 -19.19 1.74 -27.38
N VAL A 300 -19.54 2.32 -26.23
CA VAL A 300 -19.83 1.62 -24.98
C VAL A 300 -21.13 2.19 -24.38
N PRO A 301 -22.30 1.83 -24.93
CA PRO A 301 -23.58 2.37 -24.49
C PRO A 301 -23.89 2.15 -23.00
N GLU A 302 -23.31 1.12 -22.38
CA GLU A 302 -23.40 0.81 -20.96
C GLU A 302 -22.82 1.93 -20.08
N MET A 303 -21.87 2.72 -20.61
CA MET A 303 -21.23 3.84 -19.91
C MET A 303 -21.95 5.19 -20.12
N LYS A 304 -23.15 5.22 -20.71
CA LYS A 304 -23.89 6.47 -20.96
C LYS A 304 -24.14 7.28 -19.70
N ARG A 305 -24.42 6.64 -18.56
CA ARG A 305 -24.64 7.33 -17.28
C ARG A 305 -23.37 8.03 -16.81
N GLN A 306 -22.23 7.35 -16.91
CA GLN A 306 -20.90 7.86 -16.57
C GLN A 306 -20.53 9.04 -17.47
N CYS A 307 -20.81 8.93 -18.78
CA CYS A 307 -20.61 10.02 -19.74
C CYS A 307 -21.50 11.23 -19.41
N ALA A 308 -22.76 11.01 -19.02
CA ALA A 308 -23.66 12.06 -18.59
C ALA A 308 -23.20 12.72 -17.28
N ALA A 309 -22.73 11.94 -16.31
CA ALA A 309 -22.16 12.46 -15.07
C ALA A 309 -20.91 13.32 -15.33
N ALA A 310 -20.00 12.85 -16.19
CA ALA A 310 -18.84 13.61 -16.63
C ALA A 310 -19.26 14.91 -17.36
N ALA A 311 -20.24 14.84 -18.25
CA ALA A 311 -20.75 16.01 -18.96
C ALA A 311 -21.34 17.06 -18.00
N ILE A 312 -22.03 16.63 -16.93
CA ILE A 312 -22.51 17.54 -15.88
C ILE A 312 -21.33 18.17 -15.13
N ALA A 313 -20.40 17.35 -14.66
CA ALA A 313 -19.25 17.80 -13.87
C ALA A 313 -18.30 18.74 -14.66
N CYS A 314 -18.24 18.58 -15.98
CA CYS A 314 -17.43 19.41 -16.88
C CYS A 314 -18.22 20.55 -17.55
N ASP A 315 -19.51 20.73 -17.23
CA ASP A 315 -20.41 21.76 -17.81
C ASP A 315 -20.54 21.65 -19.36
N TYR A 316 -20.67 20.42 -19.88
CA TYR A 316 -20.89 20.12 -21.31
C TYR A 316 -22.37 19.85 -21.61
N ASP A 317 -23.17 20.91 -21.68
CA ASP A 317 -24.62 20.82 -21.88
C ASP A 317 -25.01 20.14 -23.20
N GLY A 318 -24.25 20.36 -24.27
CA GLY A 318 -24.44 19.70 -25.56
C GLY A 318 -24.34 18.17 -25.47
N VAL A 319 -23.30 17.67 -24.78
CA VAL A 319 -23.12 16.22 -24.56
C VAL A 319 -24.28 15.69 -23.74
N TYR A 320 -24.57 16.31 -22.60
CA TYR A 320 -25.65 15.89 -21.71
C TYR A 320 -27.01 15.84 -22.42
N LYS A 321 -27.37 16.88 -23.19
CA LYS A 321 -28.62 16.92 -23.96
C LYS A 321 -28.69 15.84 -25.03
N THR A 322 -27.57 15.55 -25.69
CA THR A 322 -27.50 14.52 -26.74
C THR A 322 -27.63 13.12 -26.17
N LEU A 323 -27.01 12.86 -25.00
CA LEU A 323 -27.10 11.57 -24.32
C LEU A 323 -28.51 11.28 -23.79
N ASP A 324 -29.32 12.33 -23.59
CA ASP A 324 -30.69 12.27 -23.11
C ASP A 324 -30.87 11.34 -21.89
N PRO A 325 -30.11 11.54 -20.81
CA PRO A 325 -30.06 10.56 -19.73
C PRO A 325 -31.39 10.46 -18.98
N GLU A 326 -31.69 9.25 -18.49
CA GLU A 326 -32.80 9.02 -17.56
C GLU A 326 -32.57 9.78 -16.24
N PRO A 327 -33.65 10.35 -15.63
CA PRO A 327 -33.54 10.98 -14.34
C PRO A 327 -33.07 9.97 -13.31
N SER A 328 -32.06 10.33 -12.52
CA SER A 328 -31.56 9.48 -11.45
C SER A 328 -31.04 10.32 -10.31
N TRP A 329 -31.09 9.74 -9.10
CA TRP A 329 -30.44 10.32 -7.93
C TRP A 329 -28.96 10.63 -8.20
N HIS A 330 -28.27 9.73 -8.90
CA HIS A 330 -26.86 9.89 -9.28
C HIS A 330 -26.58 11.17 -10.05
N LEU A 331 -27.28 11.38 -11.17
CA LEU A 331 -27.05 12.56 -12.01
C LEU A 331 -27.53 13.84 -11.32
N TRP A 332 -28.63 13.77 -10.55
CA TRP A 332 -29.08 14.89 -9.72
C TRP A 332 -28.05 15.28 -8.67
N LYS A 333 -27.39 14.30 -8.02
CA LYS A 333 -26.32 14.54 -7.06
C LYS A 333 -25.08 15.13 -7.71
N VAL A 334 -24.60 14.56 -8.82
CA VAL A 334 -23.46 15.13 -9.56
C VAL A 334 -23.75 16.57 -9.97
N ALA A 335 -24.97 16.85 -10.44
CA ALA A 335 -25.41 18.19 -10.80
C ALA A 335 -25.52 19.15 -9.61
N SER A 336 -25.84 18.65 -8.42
CA SER A 336 -25.98 19.47 -7.23
C SER A 336 -24.63 19.86 -6.62
N GLU A 337 -23.62 19.00 -6.76
CA GLU A 337 -22.34 19.15 -6.06
C GLU A 337 -21.20 19.65 -6.95
N PHE A 338 -21.14 19.18 -8.21
CA PHE A 338 -20.01 19.45 -9.10
C PHE A 338 -20.31 20.51 -10.15
N ALA A 339 -21.59 20.71 -10.50
CA ALA A 339 -21.97 21.71 -11.49
C ALA A 339 -22.34 23.04 -10.82
N ALA A 340 -21.63 24.10 -11.18
CA ALA A 340 -22.05 25.47 -10.84
C ALA A 340 -23.32 25.89 -11.63
N ASN A 341 -23.53 25.28 -12.80
CA ASN A 341 -24.67 25.55 -13.66
C ASN A 341 -25.94 24.86 -13.14
N PRO A 342 -26.98 25.61 -12.75
CA PRO A 342 -28.20 25.03 -12.17
C PRO A 342 -29.02 24.21 -13.17
N PHE A 343 -28.77 24.39 -14.48
CA PHE A 343 -29.50 23.72 -15.56
C PHE A 343 -29.61 22.20 -15.36
N TYR A 344 -28.50 21.52 -15.06
CA TYR A 344 -28.49 20.05 -14.96
C TYR A 344 -29.36 19.56 -13.81
N ARG A 345 -29.27 20.23 -12.66
CA ARG A 345 -30.05 19.86 -11.47
C ARG A 345 -31.54 20.07 -11.73
N GLU A 346 -31.90 21.22 -12.27
CA GLU A 346 -33.28 21.56 -12.61
C GLU A 346 -33.86 20.63 -13.68
N ASP A 347 -33.05 20.24 -14.68
CA ASP A 347 -33.45 19.31 -15.72
C ASP A 347 -33.67 17.89 -15.17
N GLN A 348 -32.81 17.40 -14.27
CA GLN A 348 -33.00 16.13 -13.57
C GLN A 348 -34.29 16.13 -12.74
N GLU A 349 -34.57 17.20 -11.99
CA GLU A 349 -35.83 17.33 -11.24
C GLU A 349 -37.06 17.38 -12.16
N ARG A 350 -36.96 18.08 -13.30
CA ARG A 350 -38.03 18.14 -14.31
C ARG A 350 -38.31 16.75 -14.90
N ARG A 351 -37.27 16.05 -15.36
CA ARG A 351 -37.37 14.67 -15.89
C ARG A 351 -37.92 13.70 -14.85
N GLY A 352 -37.48 13.83 -13.59
CA GLY A 352 -37.99 13.05 -12.46
C GLY A 352 -39.50 13.20 -12.27
N ARG A 353 -40.00 14.45 -12.27
CA ARG A 353 -41.45 14.73 -12.20
C ARG A 353 -42.22 14.14 -13.38
N GLU A 354 -41.69 14.26 -14.59
CA GLU A 354 -42.33 13.74 -15.81
C GLU A 354 -42.41 12.21 -15.84
N LYS A 355 -41.39 11.53 -15.30
CA LYS A 355 -41.27 10.07 -15.31
C LYS A 355 -41.69 9.40 -14.00
N GLY A 356 -42.12 10.16 -13.00
CA GLY A 356 -42.51 9.63 -11.69
C GLY A 356 -41.33 9.06 -10.88
N VAL A 357 -40.13 9.58 -11.09
CA VAL A 357 -38.90 9.19 -10.38
C VAL A 357 -38.57 10.27 -9.36
N ASP A 358 -38.47 9.89 -8.09
CA ASP A 358 -37.92 10.78 -7.07
C ASP A 358 -36.40 10.79 -7.15
N VAL A 359 -35.84 11.85 -7.77
CA VAL A 359 -34.39 12.02 -7.91
C VAL A 359 -33.70 12.39 -6.60
N LYS A 360 -34.44 12.63 -5.51
CA LYS A 360 -33.88 12.96 -4.19
C LYS A 360 -33.84 11.75 -3.26
N ASP A 361 -34.48 10.66 -3.64
CA ASP A 361 -34.48 9.40 -2.90
C ASP A 361 -33.07 8.78 -2.90
N ASP A 362 -32.43 8.76 -1.73
CA ASP A 362 -31.09 8.25 -1.48
C ASP A 362 -31.07 6.82 -0.91
N THR A 363 -32.22 6.12 -0.92
CA THR A 363 -32.38 4.76 -0.39
C THR A 363 -31.35 3.76 -0.96
N TRP A 364 -30.74 4.08 -2.11
CA TRP A 364 -29.70 3.27 -2.77
C TRP A 364 -28.43 4.09 -3.07
N MET A 365 -27.82 4.68 -2.04
CA MET A 365 -26.48 5.27 -2.17
C MET A 365 -25.50 4.21 -2.74
N GLU A 366 -24.93 4.46 -3.93
CA GLU A 366 -23.95 3.56 -4.53
C GLU A 366 -22.52 3.89 -4.05
N PRO A 367 -21.65 2.89 -3.87
CA PRO A 367 -20.30 3.04 -3.29
C PRO A 367 -19.33 3.90 -4.12
N TYR A 368 -19.64 4.18 -5.39
CA TYR A 368 -18.76 4.91 -6.33
C TYR A 368 -18.40 6.34 -5.90
N TYR A 369 -19.20 6.96 -5.04
CA TYR A 369 -18.87 8.31 -4.55
C TYR A 369 -17.91 8.29 -3.36
N SER A 370 -17.88 7.20 -2.61
CA SER A 370 -16.80 6.95 -1.65
C SER A 370 -15.47 6.84 -2.40
N GLU A 371 -15.44 6.20 -3.57
CA GLU A 371 -14.25 6.12 -4.43
C GLU A 371 -13.76 7.51 -4.87
N LEU A 372 -14.66 8.40 -5.30
CA LEU A 372 -14.29 9.78 -5.62
C LEU A 372 -13.65 10.47 -4.41
N MET A 373 -14.27 10.36 -3.24
CA MET A 373 -13.76 11.01 -2.02
C MET A 373 -12.42 10.46 -1.56
N ARG A 374 -12.17 9.16 -1.70
CA ARG A 374 -10.87 8.54 -1.43
C ARG A 374 -9.72 9.13 -2.26
N THR A 375 -10.03 9.70 -3.42
CA THR A 375 -9.04 10.27 -4.34
C THR A 375 -8.88 11.78 -4.23
N ARG A 376 -9.67 12.43 -3.36
CA ARG A 376 -9.57 13.86 -3.07
C ARG A 376 -8.68 14.07 -1.85
N GLU A 377 -7.73 14.99 -1.96
CA GLU A 377 -7.00 15.44 -0.78
C GLU A 377 -7.92 16.27 0.11
N THR A 378 -7.94 15.94 1.39
CA THR A 378 -8.56 16.77 2.42
C THR A 378 -7.48 17.45 3.24
N THR A 379 -7.61 18.77 3.43
CA THR A 379 -6.79 19.50 4.39
C THR A 379 -7.46 19.49 5.75
N ILE A 380 -6.78 18.96 6.76
CA ILE A 380 -7.21 18.98 8.16
C ILE A 380 -6.32 19.93 8.96
N LEU A 381 -6.89 20.58 9.98
CA LEU A 381 -6.15 21.38 10.96
C LEU A 381 -5.60 20.47 12.04
N ILE A 382 -4.31 20.59 12.34
CA ILE A 382 -3.55 19.54 13.00
C ILE A 382 -2.91 20.10 14.26
N ASP A 383 -2.85 19.27 15.29
CA ASP A 383 -2.08 19.57 16.50
C ASP A 383 -0.58 19.51 16.17
N PRO A 384 0.17 20.61 16.37
CA PRO A 384 1.60 20.64 16.06
C PRO A 384 2.45 19.70 16.93
N ASP A 385 1.95 19.12 18.02
CA ASP A 385 2.76 18.29 18.92
C ASP A 385 2.71 16.77 18.61
N GLU A 386 1.95 16.35 17.59
CA GLU A 386 1.73 14.93 17.30
C GLU A 386 2.80 14.30 16.40
N LYS A 387 3.31 13.11 16.77
CA LYS A 387 4.32 12.37 15.97
C LYS A 387 3.76 11.90 14.62
N ILE A 388 4.62 11.58 13.64
CA ILE A 388 4.15 11.06 12.35
C ILE A 388 3.94 9.54 12.47
N PRO A 389 2.73 9.00 12.23
CA PRO A 389 2.50 7.56 12.20
C PRO A 389 3.22 6.89 11.03
N ASP A 390 3.65 5.62 11.15
CA ASP A 390 4.16 4.81 10.02
C ASP A 390 3.01 4.23 9.17
N SER A 391 1.98 5.02 8.93
CA SER A 391 0.92 4.74 7.94
C SER A 391 0.16 6.04 7.68
N VAL A 392 -0.45 6.14 6.50
CA VAL A 392 -1.54 7.08 6.26
C VAL A 392 -2.76 6.67 7.09
N GLU A 393 -3.61 7.65 7.41
CA GLU A 393 -4.82 7.44 8.22
C GLU A 393 -6.06 7.54 7.32
N MET A 394 -7.09 6.75 7.66
CA MET A 394 -8.45 7.01 7.18
C MET A 394 -9.11 7.98 8.14
N GLU A 395 -9.60 9.09 7.60
CA GLU A 395 -10.35 10.06 8.38
C GLU A 395 -11.82 10.04 7.98
N GLU A 396 -12.69 9.95 8.97
CA GLU A 396 -14.13 10.07 8.76
C GLU A 396 -14.48 11.55 8.62
N ILE A 397 -14.86 11.95 7.42
CA ILE A 397 -15.32 13.30 7.14
C ILE A 397 -16.83 13.29 7.03
N LEU A 398 -17.47 14.20 7.77
CA LEU A 398 -18.87 14.51 7.54
C LEU A 398 -18.97 15.34 6.26
N THR A 399 -19.38 14.67 5.19
CA THR A 399 -19.72 15.34 3.95
C THR A 399 -21.19 15.71 3.99
N ASN A 400 -21.51 16.92 3.50
CA ASN A 400 -22.91 17.28 3.19
C ASN A 400 -23.52 16.36 2.10
N MET A 401 -22.67 15.57 1.43
CA MET A 401 -22.96 14.80 0.22
C MET A 401 -23.43 13.37 0.50
N TYR A 402 -22.77 12.67 1.43
CA TYR A 402 -22.91 11.22 1.69
C TYR A 402 -22.99 10.88 3.19
N GLY A 403 -23.12 11.89 4.04
CA GLY A 403 -22.92 11.72 5.49
C GLY A 403 -21.45 11.45 5.80
N LYS A 404 -21.18 10.51 6.69
CA LYS A 404 -19.83 10.13 7.12
C LYS A 404 -19.15 9.29 6.03
N VAL A 405 -18.04 9.77 5.51
CA VAL A 405 -17.20 9.06 4.52
C VAL A 405 -15.79 8.97 5.04
N GLU A 406 -15.22 7.77 5.00
CA GLU A 406 -13.80 7.57 5.25
C GLU A 406 -12.99 7.98 4.03
N VAL A 407 -12.06 8.91 4.20
CA VAL A 407 -11.14 9.33 3.15
C VAL A 407 -9.70 9.10 3.57
N LEU A 408 -8.88 8.84 2.57
CA LEU A 408 -7.43 8.78 2.74
C LEU A 408 -6.91 10.18 3.10
N SER A 409 -6.33 10.33 4.29
CA SER A 409 -5.76 11.60 4.74
C SER A 409 -4.24 11.54 4.72
N THR A 410 -3.64 12.48 3.99
CA THR A 410 -2.19 12.76 4.06
C THR A 410 -1.89 14.12 4.66
N GLY A 411 -2.91 14.88 5.08
CA GLY A 411 -2.77 16.26 5.55
C GLY A 411 -1.80 16.40 6.73
N ARG A 412 -1.85 15.45 7.67
CA ARG A 412 -0.92 15.34 8.81
C ARG A 412 0.53 15.23 8.39
N ILE A 413 0.79 14.30 7.48
CA ILE A 413 2.13 14.07 6.98
C ILE A 413 2.62 15.29 6.20
N GLN A 414 1.77 15.84 5.32
CA GLN A 414 2.09 17.02 4.53
C GLN A 414 2.44 18.23 5.39
N ALA A 415 1.65 18.53 6.44
CA ALA A 415 1.91 19.66 7.32
C ALA A 415 3.20 19.47 8.14
N ARG A 416 3.39 18.28 8.72
CA ARG A 416 4.53 17.97 9.59
C ARG A 416 5.86 18.01 8.86
N ILE A 417 5.91 17.62 7.58
CA ILE A 417 7.14 17.68 6.77
C ILE A 417 7.71 19.10 6.65
N TRP A 418 6.87 20.14 6.75
CA TRP A 418 7.31 21.54 6.67
C TRP A 418 7.79 22.12 8.01
N GLU A 419 7.61 21.40 9.13
CA GLU A 419 8.04 21.90 10.44
C GLU A 419 9.55 22.13 10.52
N GLY A 420 9.95 23.18 11.25
CA GLY A 420 11.36 23.53 11.43
C GLY A 420 12.04 24.19 10.21
N MET A 421 11.40 24.20 9.04
CA MET A 421 11.97 24.81 7.81
C MET A 421 12.09 26.35 7.90
N GLY A 422 11.28 27.00 8.74
CA GLY A 422 11.33 28.45 8.95
C GLY A 422 10.94 29.25 7.71
N ARG A 423 11.46 30.46 7.56
CA ARG A 423 11.25 31.25 6.32
C ARG A 423 12.27 30.82 5.27
N ILE A 424 11.80 30.38 4.10
CA ILE A 424 12.63 30.31 2.90
C ILE A 424 13.08 31.73 2.59
N SER A 425 14.30 32.07 3.00
CA SER A 425 14.83 33.40 2.73
C SER A 425 15.11 33.50 1.24
N PRO A 426 14.56 34.51 0.54
CA PRO A 426 15.00 34.85 -0.79
C PRO A 426 16.38 35.48 -0.62
N ASN A 427 17.44 34.70 -0.76
CA ASN A 427 18.75 35.31 -1.02
C ASN A 427 18.69 36.05 -2.35
#